data_AF-A0A558NMQ4-F1
#
_entry.id   AF-A0A558NMQ4-F1
#
_cell.length_a   1.000
_cell.length_b   1.000
_cell.length_c   1.000
_cell.angle_alpha   90.00
_cell.angle_beta   90.00
_cell.angle_gamma   90.00
#
_symmetry.space_group_name_H-M   'P 1'
#
loop_
_entity.id
_entity.type
_entity.pdbx_description
1 polymer ?
#
loop_
_entity_poly.entity_id
_entity_poly.type
_entity_poly.pdbx_seq_one_letter_code
_entity_poly.pdbx_strand_id
1 'polypeptide(L)'
;MKFLKKASLAAAIAAASISAQAEMVALDDATMSATTGQAGVTIEIDIDATGISIGEVEYKDEGSVLLQNITVKNVNNLTQEIDVDASGNLVIGMSGVTGMEVAIGDTAADATGSKSAVALRSTAGETTELVNNLDMTLNLGNSTTTIANLQAAGNAAALGITGDAATGSVAILANTSIEITDMNVGAFGYTAAQAATRAAAARANGDIADDDAVEAGYASQLANGSAVQVTGLKFYGTGGVGTAATIEQTIWAKGGSAAQGGGVYIQMGQIAGTLDIAGISMGGASIGSVKVSDINLNGMTQRIYGH
;
A
#
# COMPACT_ATOMS: atom_id res chain seq x y z
N MET A 1 -4.80 41.59 72.95
CA MET A 1 -4.23 40.49 72.13
C MET A 1 -4.94 40.23 70.78
N LYS A 2 -6.22 40.58 70.61
CA LYS A 2 -6.92 40.37 69.31
C LYS A 2 -6.49 41.33 68.19
N PHE A 3 -6.03 42.53 68.50
CA PHE A 3 -5.61 43.52 67.50
C PHE A 3 -4.25 43.20 66.87
N LEU A 4 -3.26 42.77 67.66
CA LEU A 4 -1.94 42.37 67.15
C LEU A 4 -2.00 41.13 66.25
N LYS A 5 -2.87 40.15 66.55
CA LYS A 5 -3.06 38.96 65.70
C LYS A 5 -3.70 39.29 64.34
N LYS A 6 -4.54 40.31 64.28
CA LYS A 6 -5.15 40.77 63.02
C LYS A 6 -4.17 41.61 62.19
N ALA A 7 -3.35 42.42 62.84
CA ALA A 7 -2.29 43.20 62.19
C ALA A 7 -1.19 42.30 61.61
N SER A 8 -0.75 41.25 62.33
CA SER A 8 0.26 40.31 61.81
C SER A 8 -0.26 39.46 60.66
N LEU A 9 -1.53 39.07 60.69
CA LEU A 9 -2.16 38.31 59.60
C LEU A 9 -2.36 39.20 58.36
N ALA A 10 -2.76 40.46 58.53
CA ALA A 10 -2.85 41.43 57.43
C ALA A 10 -1.47 41.72 56.80
N ALA A 11 -0.42 41.83 57.62
CA ALA A 11 0.95 41.99 57.12
C ALA A 11 1.45 40.72 56.38
N ALA A 12 1.10 39.52 56.87
CA ALA A 12 1.46 38.27 56.21
C ALA A 12 0.71 38.08 54.87
N ILE A 13 -0.57 38.44 54.80
CA ILE A 13 -1.37 38.37 53.56
C ILE A 13 -0.86 39.40 52.54
N ALA A 14 -0.54 40.63 52.97
CA ALA A 14 0.01 41.65 52.10
C ALA A 14 1.43 41.30 51.57
N ALA A 15 2.25 40.62 52.38
CA ALA A 15 3.55 40.13 51.94
C ALA A 15 3.44 38.92 50.99
N ALA A 16 2.49 38.01 51.23
CA ALA A 16 2.27 36.83 50.39
C ALA A 16 1.66 37.16 49.01
N SER A 17 0.87 38.24 48.90
CA SER A 17 0.29 38.68 47.63
C SER A 17 1.31 39.28 46.65
N ILE A 18 2.53 39.59 47.10
CA ILE A 18 3.61 40.12 46.25
C ILE A 18 4.47 38.99 45.66
N SER A 19 4.53 37.81 46.31
CA SER A 19 5.26 36.63 45.82
C SER A 19 4.41 35.70 44.93
N ALA A 20 3.13 36.02 44.73
CA ALA A 20 2.19 35.24 43.94
C ALA A 20 1.62 36.05 42.76
N GLN A 21 2.37 37.04 42.26
CA GLN A 21 2.13 37.45 40.88
C GLN A 21 2.51 36.25 40.00
N ALA A 22 1.51 35.63 39.37
CA ALA A 22 1.75 34.91 38.14
C ALA A 22 2.36 35.93 37.17
N GLU A 23 3.69 35.99 37.13
CA GLU A 23 4.43 36.75 36.14
C GLU A 23 3.96 36.22 34.79
N MET A 24 3.17 37.02 34.07
CA MET A 24 2.88 36.68 32.68
C MET A 24 4.19 36.83 31.93
N VAL A 25 4.90 35.72 31.76
CA VAL A 25 6.00 35.62 30.81
C VAL A 25 5.38 35.87 29.44
N ALA A 26 5.50 37.10 28.94
CA ALA A 26 5.17 37.40 27.57
C ALA A 26 6.06 36.51 26.70
N LEU A 27 5.45 35.62 25.91
CA LEU A 27 6.20 34.93 24.88
C LEU A 27 6.74 36.00 23.92
N ASP A 28 8.05 36.21 23.94
CA ASP A 28 8.77 37.03 22.97
C ASP A 28 8.56 36.46 21.56
N ASP A 29 8.49 37.33 20.56
CA ASP A 29 8.38 36.90 19.16
C ASP A 29 9.56 35.99 18.78
N ALA A 30 10.71 36.06 19.47
CA ALA A 30 11.81 35.11 19.29
C ALA A 30 11.47 33.69 19.78
N THR A 31 10.71 33.51 20.88
CA THR A 31 10.29 32.19 21.36
C THR A 31 9.09 31.66 20.55
N MET A 32 8.24 32.54 20.04
CA MET A 32 7.18 32.20 19.07
C MET A 32 7.74 31.89 17.67
N SER A 33 8.81 32.58 17.24
CA SER A 33 9.53 32.30 15.99
C SER A 33 10.36 31.02 16.06
N ALA A 34 10.75 30.58 17.26
CA ALA A 34 11.32 29.26 17.47
C ALA A 34 10.26 28.15 17.46
N THR A 35 8.99 28.48 17.72
CA THR A 35 7.82 27.59 17.58
C THR A 35 7.20 27.74 16.19
N THR A 36 8.02 27.87 15.16
CA THR A 36 7.58 27.50 13.80
C THR A 36 7.47 25.97 13.80
N GLY A 37 6.39 25.38 13.27
CA GLY A 37 6.24 23.92 13.11
C GLY A 37 7.22 23.29 12.11
N GLN A 38 8.50 23.66 12.19
CA GLN A 38 9.64 23.21 11.40
C GLN A 38 10.26 21.92 11.94
N ALA A 39 9.85 21.45 13.12
CA ALA A 39 10.14 20.07 13.49
C ALA A 39 9.14 19.21 12.72
N GLY A 40 9.64 18.44 11.76
CA GLY A 40 8.85 17.50 10.98
C GLY A 40 7.94 16.62 11.84
N VAL A 41 6.91 16.05 11.20
CA VAL A 41 5.96 15.14 11.84
C VAL A 41 6.37 13.71 11.55
N THR A 42 6.48 12.89 12.59
CA THR A 42 6.61 11.43 12.45
C THR A 42 5.29 10.76 12.78
N ILE A 43 4.81 9.91 11.87
CA ILE A 43 3.63 9.07 12.02
C ILE A 43 4.11 7.62 12.09
N GLU A 44 3.84 6.94 13.19
CA GLU A 44 4.11 5.51 13.35
C GLU A 44 2.85 4.70 13.01
N ILE A 45 3.04 3.63 12.25
CA ILE A 45 1.99 2.76 11.75
C ILE A 45 2.39 1.32 12.06
N ASP A 46 1.57 0.67 12.89
CA ASP A 46 1.69 -0.74 13.20
C ASP A 46 0.37 -1.46 12.90
N ILE A 47 0.48 -2.57 12.16
CA ILE A 47 -0.57 -3.53 11.91
C ILE A 47 -0.03 -4.88 12.36
N ASP A 48 -0.57 -5.37 13.47
CA ASP A 48 -0.19 -6.64 14.06
C ASP A 48 -0.58 -7.86 13.19
N ALA A 49 -0.35 -9.06 13.73
CA ALA A 49 -0.66 -10.32 13.05
C ALA A 49 -2.17 -10.57 12.85
N THR A 50 -3.05 -9.88 13.60
CA THR A 50 -4.50 -9.95 13.36
C THR A 50 -4.88 -9.24 12.06
N GLY A 51 -4.09 -8.23 11.69
CA GLY A 51 -4.19 -7.56 10.41
C GLY A 51 -5.35 -6.58 10.30
N ILE A 52 -5.35 -5.86 9.20
CA ILE A 52 -6.55 -5.21 8.66
C ILE A 52 -7.29 -6.27 7.84
N SER A 53 -8.60 -6.41 8.05
CA SER A 53 -9.44 -7.30 7.25
C SER A 53 -10.67 -6.56 6.73
N ILE A 54 -11.01 -6.84 5.47
CA ILE A 54 -12.23 -6.38 4.82
C ILE A 54 -12.98 -7.64 4.36
N GLY A 55 -14.19 -7.81 4.87
CA GLY A 55 -14.99 -9.01 4.60
C GLY A 55 -15.39 -9.14 3.13
N GLU A 56 -15.94 -8.07 2.54
CA GLU A 56 -16.36 -8.02 1.14
C GLU A 56 -16.38 -6.58 0.63
N VAL A 57 -15.87 -6.37 -0.58
CA VAL A 57 -16.10 -5.18 -1.39
C VAL A 57 -16.98 -5.60 -2.56
N GLU A 58 -18.15 -4.96 -2.68
CA GLU A 58 -19.13 -5.26 -3.71
C GLU A 58 -19.34 -4.03 -4.60
N TYR A 59 -19.03 -4.17 -5.89
CA TYR A 59 -19.46 -3.22 -6.90
C TYR A 59 -20.75 -3.72 -7.56
N LYS A 60 -21.78 -2.85 -7.65
CA LYS A 60 -23.09 -3.18 -8.23
C LYS A 60 -23.36 -2.36 -9.48
N ASP A 61 -23.57 -3.06 -10.58
CA ASP A 61 -24.12 -2.52 -11.83
C ASP A 61 -24.69 -3.69 -12.64
N GLU A 62 -26.03 -3.81 -12.70
CA GLU A 62 -26.76 -4.92 -13.35
C GLU A 62 -26.14 -6.31 -13.16
N GLY A 63 -25.83 -6.63 -11.90
CA GLY A 63 -24.95 -7.71 -11.48
C GLY A 63 -23.99 -7.19 -10.42
N SER A 64 -22.99 -7.96 -10.03
CA SER A 64 -21.98 -7.51 -9.08
C SER A 64 -20.62 -8.14 -9.29
N VAL A 65 -19.56 -7.38 -9.02
CA VAL A 65 -18.20 -7.88 -8.84
C VAL A 65 -17.91 -7.86 -7.35
N LEU A 66 -17.50 -9.00 -6.81
CA LEU A 66 -17.20 -9.21 -5.40
C LEU A 66 -15.71 -9.45 -5.23
N LEU A 67 -15.08 -8.73 -4.31
CA LEU A 67 -13.76 -9.03 -3.78
C LEU A 67 -13.93 -9.40 -2.31
N GLN A 68 -13.55 -10.62 -1.92
CA GLN A 68 -13.82 -11.12 -0.58
C GLN A 68 -12.54 -11.32 0.20
N ASN A 69 -12.65 -11.24 1.53
CA ASN A 69 -11.61 -11.61 2.47
C ASN A 69 -10.25 -10.95 2.18
N ILE A 70 -10.26 -9.62 1.97
CA ILE A 70 -9.02 -8.86 1.79
C ILE A 70 -8.37 -8.71 3.16
N THR A 71 -7.11 -9.11 3.28
CA THR A 71 -6.34 -8.96 4.51
C THR A 71 -4.98 -8.36 4.24
N VAL A 72 -4.51 -7.53 5.17
CA VAL A 72 -3.16 -6.97 5.20
C VAL A 72 -2.61 -7.16 6.61
N LYS A 73 -1.46 -7.83 6.75
CA LYS A 73 -0.87 -8.18 8.04
C LYS A 73 0.63 -7.85 8.09
N ASN A 74 1.16 -7.86 9.30
CA ASN A 74 2.61 -7.79 9.57
C ASN A 74 3.27 -6.50 9.07
N VAL A 75 2.58 -5.36 9.20
CA VAL A 75 3.18 -4.04 8.94
C VAL A 75 3.71 -3.53 10.27
N ASN A 76 5.00 -3.76 10.53
CA ASN A 76 5.61 -3.43 11.82
C ASN A 76 6.64 -2.30 11.67
N ASN A 77 6.63 -1.36 12.60
CA ASN A 77 7.55 -0.21 12.70
C ASN A 77 7.61 0.63 11.41
N LEU A 78 6.48 0.75 10.71
CA LEU A 78 6.38 1.63 9.55
C LEU A 78 6.29 3.06 10.07
N THR A 79 7.26 3.89 9.74
CA THR A 79 7.29 5.31 10.10
C THR A 79 7.21 6.15 8.84
N GLN A 80 6.28 7.10 8.83
CA GLN A 80 6.25 8.17 7.85
C GLN A 80 6.75 9.47 8.49
N GLU A 81 7.82 10.01 7.95
CA GLU A 81 8.39 11.29 8.36
C GLU A 81 8.06 12.35 7.32
N ILE A 82 7.45 13.45 7.76
CA ILE A 82 7.06 14.58 6.92
C ILE A 82 7.84 15.79 7.42
N ASP A 83 8.78 16.29 6.63
CA ASP A 83 9.63 17.41 7.03
C ASP A 83 9.91 18.38 5.87
N VAL A 84 10.42 19.57 6.19
CA VAL A 84 10.88 20.55 5.20
C VAL A 84 12.41 20.57 5.19
N ASP A 85 13.01 20.31 4.04
CA ASP A 85 14.46 20.32 3.90
C ASP A 85 15.05 21.75 3.93
N ALA A 86 16.38 21.85 3.98
CA ALA A 86 17.10 23.13 4.00
C ALA A 86 16.87 24.00 2.75
N SER A 87 16.37 23.41 1.67
CA SER A 87 16.02 24.09 0.42
C SER A 87 14.54 24.48 0.36
N GLY A 88 13.78 24.23 1.42
CA GLY A 88 12.36 24.54 1.54
C GLY A 88 11.43 23.55 0.82
N ASN A 89 11.93 22.36 0.45
CA ASN A 89 11.11 21.31 -0.16
C ASN A 89 10.44 20.47 0.93
N LEU A 90 9.22 20.02 0.68
CA LEU A 90 8.55 19.05 1.54
C LEU A 90 9.07 17.65 1.20
N VAL A 91 9.63 16.95 2.18
CA VAL A 91 10.12 15.59 2.06
C VAL A 91 9.24 14.69 2.91
N ILE A 92 8.70 13.64 2.27
CA ILE A 92 7.91 12.60 2.91
C ILE A 92 8.70 11.31 2.79
N GLY A 93 9.35 10.90 3.88
CA GLY A 93 10.05 9.63 3.98
C GLY A 93 9.15 8.55 4.57
N MET A 94 9.26 7.33 4.07
CA MET A 94 8.64 6.14 4.67
C MET A 94 9.73 5.10 4.93
N SER A 95 9.74 4.51 6.13
CA SER A 95 10.62 3.38 6.44
C SER A 95 10.18 2.14 5.66
N GLY A 96 11.10 1.17 5.56
CA GLY A 96 10.79 -0.13 4.96
C GLY A 96 10.03 -1.05 5.92
N VAL A 97 9.36 -2.04 5.34
CA VAL A 97 8.64 -3.12 6.03
C VAL A 97 9.03 -4.44 5.37
N THR A 98 9.31 -5.46 6.16
CA THR A 98 9.67 -6.79 5.67
C THR A 98 8.59 -7.80 6.05
N GLY A 99 8.19 -8.65 5.11
CA GLY A 99 7.24 -9.73 5.35
C GLY A 99 5.79 -9.28 5.49
N MET A 100 5.43 -8.14 4.89
CA MET A 100 4.03 -7.73 4.80
C MET A 100 3.25 -8.77 4.00
N GLU A 101 2.15 -9.27 4.55
CA GLU A 101 1.29 -10.25 3.89
C GLU A 101 0.03 -9.55 3.41
N VAL A 102 -0.27 -9.72 2.12
CA VAL A 102 -1.52 -9.26 1.51
C VAL A 102 -2.19 -10.48 0.89
N ALA A 103 -3.39 -10.79 1.35
CA ALA A 103 -4.17 -11.91 0.84
C ALA A 103 -5.58 -11.45 0.46
N ILE A 104 -6.14 -12.02 -0.60
CA ILE A 104 -7.52 -11.79 -1.04
C ILE A 104 -8.13 -13.14 -1.41
N GLY A 105 -9.36 -13.38 -0.99
CA GLY A 105 -10.12 -14.57 -1.33
C GLY A 105 -9.87 -15.75 -0.42
N ASP A 106 -9.77 -16.92 -1.03
CA ASP A 106 -9.42 -18.15 -0.34
C ASP A 106 -8.03 -18.03 0.27
N THR A 107 -7.82 -18.65 1.42
CA THR A 107 -6.52 -18.65 2.11
C THR A 107 -6.28 -20.04 2.66
N ALA A 108 -5.04 -20.35 3.04
CA ALA A 108 -4.74 -21.63 3.70
C ALA A 108 -5.57 -21.90 4.98
N ALA A 109 -6.19 -20.86 5.58
CA ALA A 109 -7.08 -20.99 6.73
C ALA A 109 -8.54 -21.32 6.35
N ASP A 110 -8.98 -21.07 5.12
CA ASP A 110 -10.29 -21.44 4.60
C ASP A 110 -10.21 -22.82 3.92
N ALA A 111 -10.33 -23.89 4.69
CA ALA A 111 -10.30 -25.25 4.16
C ALA A 111 -11.51 -25.60 3.26
N THR A 112 -12.48 -24.69 3.11
CA THR A 112 -13.75 -24.94 2.44
C THR A 112 -13.86 -24.25 1.08
N GLY A 113 -12.89 -23.42 0.68
CA GLY A 113 -12.97 -22.60 -0.54
C GLY A 113 -14.23 -21.73 -0.56
N SER A 114 -14.59 -21.17 0.60
CA SER A 114 -15.81 -20.38 0.78
C SER A 114 -15.66 -18.93 0.32
N LYS A 115 -14.43 -18.47 0.09
CA LYS A 115 -14.12 -17.10 -0.31
C LYS A 115 -13.45 -17.09 -1.67
N SER A 116 -13.84 -16.12 -2.48
CA SER A 116 -13.25 -15.87 -3.80
C SER A 116 -12.52 -14.55 -3.80
N ALA A 117 -11.32 -14.50 -4.36
CA ALA A 117 -10.59 -13.25 -4.50
C ALA A 117 -11.32 -12.29 -5.44
N VAL A 118 -11.85 -12.83 -6.54
CA VAL A 118 -12.76 -12.14 -7.46
C VAL A 118 -13.89 -13.08 -7.86
N ALA A 119 -15.11 -12.75 -7.50
CA ALA A 119 -16.32 -13.43 -7.96
C ALA A 119 -17.25 -12.49 -8.72
N LEU A 120 -17.96 -13.05 -9.69
CA LEU A 120 -19.03 -12.40 -10.40
C LEU A 120 -20.36 -12.94 -9.88
N ARG A 121 -21.25 -12.05 -9.45
CA ARG A 121 -22.60 -12.38 -9.03
C ARG A 121 -23.59 -11.84 -10.05
N SER A 122 -24.42 -12.72 -10.60
CA SER A 122 -25.52 -12.31 -11.46
C SER A 122 -26.64 -11.62 -10.65
N THR A 123 -27.53 -10.92 -11.34
CA THR A 123 -28.77 -10.37 -10.73
C THR A 123 -29.65 -11.45 -10.11
N ALA A 124 -29.54 -12.71 -10.56
CA ALA A 124 -30.25 -13.86 -9.98
C ALA A 124 -29.61 -14.41 -8.69
N GLY A 125 -28.44 -13.91 -8.29
CA GLY A 125 -27.72 -14.36 -7.09
C GLY A 125 -26.67 -15.45 -7.35
N GLU A 126 -26.66 -16.05 -8.55
CA GLU A 126 -25.64 -17.03 -8.93
C GLU A 126 -24.25 -16.41 -8.94
N THR A 127 -23.30 -17.11 -8.33
CA THR A 127 -21.90 -16.68 -8.23
C THR A 127 -20.98 -17.59 -9.03
N THR A 128 -20.03 -16.98 -9.72
CA THR A 128 -18.94 -17.68 -10.41
C THR A 128 -17.64 -17.04 -9.98
N GLU A 129 -16.64 -17.87 -9.73
CA GLU A 129 -15.31 -17.44 -9.35
C GLU A 129 -14.44 -17.22 -10.59
N LEU A 130 -13.72 -16.10 -10.62
CA LEU A 130 -12.67 -15.84 -11.61
C LEU A 130 -11.28 -16.08 -11.03
N VAL A 131 -11.08 -15.63 -9.80
CA VAL A 131 -9.83 -15.79 -9.04
C VAL A 131 -10.19 -16.32 -7.67
N ASN A 132 -9.60 -17.45 -7.32
CA ASN A 132 -9.81 -18.16 -6.07
C ASN A 132 -9.09 -17.44 -4.93
N ASN A 133 -7.79 -17.31 -5.06
CA ASN A 133 -6.92 -16.64 -4.12
C ASN A 133 -5.92 -15.72 -4.85
N LEU A 134 -5.52 -14.67 -4.13
CA LEU A 134 -4.32 -13.89 -4.41
C LEU A 134 -3.60 -13.75 -3.07
N ASP A 135 -2.54 -14.52 -2.88
CA ASP A 135 -1.71 -14.45 -1.68
C ASP A 135 -0.35 -13.87 -2.06
N MET A 136 0.10 -12.87 -1.33
CA MET A 136 1.33 -12.14 -1.63
C MET A 136 2.09 -11.80 -0.36
N THR A 137 3.40 -12.04 -0.39
CA THR A 137 4.33 -11.56 0.64
C THR A 137 5.27 -10.52 0.04
N LEU A 138 5.27 -9.33 0.62
CA LEU A 138 5.99 -8.17 0.13
C LEU A 138 7.01 -7.65 1.15
N ASN A 139 8.11 -7.14 0.64
CA ASN A 139 8.97 -6.21 1.36
C ASN A 139 8.85 -4.84 0.72
N LEU A 140 8.50 -3.84 1.52
CA LEU A 140 8.59 -2.45 1.14
C LEU A 140 9.97 -1.97 1.58
N GLY A 141 10.79 -1.45 0.66
CA GLY A 141 11.99 -0.75 1.08
C GLY A 141 11.67 0.70 1.43
N ASN A 142 12.67 1.44 1.91
CA ASN A 142 12.49 2.86 2.18
C ASN A 142 11.99 3.60 0.94
N SER A 143 11.08 4.53 1.16
CA SER A 143 10.51 5.37 0.10
C SER A 143 10.66 6.84 0.47
N THR A 144 10.85 7.70 -0.53
CA THR A 144 10.87 9.14 -0.36
C THR A 144 10.03 9.80 -1.43
N THR A 145 9.20 10.78 -1.04
CA THR A 145 8.52 11.69 -1.94
C THR A 145 8.92 13.11 -1.60
N THR A 146 9.58 13.80 -2.52
CA THR A 146 9.98 15.20 -2.38
C THR A 146 9.09 16.06 -3.25
N ILE A 147 8.35 16.98 -2.64
CA ILE A 147 7.59 18.02 -3.33
C ILE A 147 8.42 19.29 -3.28
N ALA A 148 8.97 19.66 -4.43
CA ALA A 148 9.91 20.76 -4.54
C ALA A 148 9.28 21.97 -5.22
N ASN A 149 9.48 23.13 -4.63
CA ASN A 149 9.19 24.40 -5.28
C ASN A 149 10.32 24.72 -6.27
N LEU A 150 10.04 24.64 -7.55
CA LEU A 150 11.04 24.86 -8.60
C LEU A 150 11.41 26.35 -8.78
N GLN A 151 10.64 27.27 -8.20
CA GLN A 151 10.98 28.71 -8.21
C GLN A 151 12.10 29.04 -7.22
N ALA A 152 12.36 28.17 -6.24
CA ALA A 152 13.49 28.33 -5.34
C ALA A 152 14.81 27.94 -6.03
N ALA A 153 15.81 28.80 -5.90
CA ALA A 153 17.07 28.67 -6.63
C ALA A 153 17.79 27.35 -6.29
N GLY A 154 18.17 26.60 -7.32
CA GLY A 154 18.93 25.35 -7.17
C GLY A 154 18.08 24.08 -7.09
N ASN A 155 16.78 24.15 -6.77
CA ASN A 155 15.92 22.96 -6.62
C ASN A 155 15.79 22.15 -7.90
N ALA A 156 15.60 22.82 -9.05
CA ALA A 156 15.53 22.12 -10.33
C ALA A 156 16.83 21.33 -10.62
N ALA A 157 17.99 21.93 -10.37
CA ALA A 157 19.28 21.28 -10.59
C ALA A 157 19.54 20.14 -9.58
N ALA A 158 19.21 20.35 -8.30
CA ALA A 158 19.38 19.35 -7.25
C ALA A 158 18.55 18.08 -7.49
N LEU A 159 17.42 18.21 -8.17
CA LEU A 159 16.50 17.10 -8.48
C LEU A 159 16.69 16.55 -9.90
N GLY A 160 17.75 16.96 -10.62
CA GLY A 160 18.02 16.49 -11.98
C GLY A 160 17.02 16.99 -13.03
N ILE A 161 16.17 17.95 -12.69
CA ILE A 161 15.15 18.51 -13.57
C ILE A 161 15.81 19.55 -14.47
N THR A 162 15.87 19.25 -15.77
CA THR A 162 16.50 20.11 -16.78
C THR A 162 15.49 20.59 -17.83
N GLY A 163 15.81 21.70 -18.51
CA GLY A 163 15.00 22.25 -19.61
C GLY A 163 13.68 22.89 -19.14
N ASP A 164 12.65 22.80 -19.98
CA ASP A 164 11.34 23.43 -19.76
C ASP A 164 10.67 23.01 -18.44
N ALA A 165 11.05 21.86 -17.89
CA ALA A 165 10.58 21.37 -16.61
C ALA A 165 10.97 22.26 -15.43
N ALA A 166 12.12 22.95 -15.52
CA ALA A 166 12.61 23.89 -14.51
C ALA A 166 11.83 25.23 -14.46
N THR A 167 10.95 25.48 -15.45
CA THR A 167 10.08 26.67 -15.48
C THR A 167 8.74 26.44 -14.78
N GLY A 168 8.47 25.21 -14.34
CA GLY A 168 7.27 24.87 -13.56
C GLY A 168 7.29 25.49 -12.15
N SER A 169 6.16 25.45 -11.46
CA SER A 169 6.08 25.90 -10.06
C SER A 169 6.51 24.80 -9.08
N VAL A 170 6.11 23.56 -9.35
CA VAL A 170 6.32 22.41 -8.48
C VAL A 170 6.78 21.21 -9.28
N ALA A 171 7.70 20.44 -8.71
CA ALA A 171 7.95 19.07 -9.11
C ALA A 171 7.78 18.12 -7.94
N ILE A 172 7.46 16.87 -8.27
CA ILE A 172 7.37 15.78 -7.32
C ILE A 172 8.36 14.71 -7.75
N LEU A 173 9.28 14.36 -6.86
CA LEU A 173 10.20 13.24 -7.06
C LEU A 173 9.82 12.13 -6.10
N ALA A 174 9.48 10.96 -6.62
CA ALA A 174 9.12 9.79 -5.84
C ALA A 174 10.10 8.66 -6.10
N ASN A 175 10.74 8.17 -5.05
CA ASN A 175 11.59 6.99 -5.06
C ASN A 175 10.94 5.95 -4.16
N THR A 176 10.55 4.83 -4.73
CA THR A 176 9.97 3.71 -3.99
C THR A 176 10.77 2.46 -4.29
N SER A 177 10.78 1.52 -3.35
CA SER A 177 11.34 0.21 -3.60
C SER A 177 10.42 -0.86 -3.05
N ILE A 178 10.22 -1.91 -3.85
CA ILE A 178 9.30 -2.99 -3.54
C ILE A 178 9.91 -4.32 -3.97
N GLU A 179 9.77 -5.32 -3.12
CA GLU A 179 10.05 -6.71 -3.43
C GLU A 179 8.78 -7.51 -3.23
N ILE A 180 8.42 -8.32 -4.22
CA ILE A 180 7.46 -9.40 -4.04
C ILE A 180 8.29 -10.66 -3.86
N THR A 181 8.30 -11.20 -2.64
CA THR A 181 9.12 -12.36 -2.29
C THR A 181 8.45 -13.67 -2.71
N ASP A 182 7.12 -13.68 -2.67
CA ASP A 182 6.27 -14.76 -3.11
C ASP A 182 4.89 -14.22 -3.44
N MET A 183 4.29 -14.72 -4.51
CA MET A 183 2.89 -14.51 -4.84
C MET A 183 2.34 -15.77 -5.49
N ASN A 184 1.17 -16.19 -5.03
CA ASN A 184 0.43 -17.30 -5.58
C ASN A 184 -0.96 -16.82 -6.02
N VAL A 185 -1.38 -17.26 -7.20
CA VAL A 185 -2.68 -16.91 -7.77
C VAL A 185 -3.34 -18.16 -8.31
N GLY A 186 -4.54 -18.46 -7.82
CA GLY A 186 -5.45 -19.45 -8.38
C GLY A 186 -6.52 -18.79 -9.23
N ALA A 187 -6.64 -19.18 -10.50
CA ALA A 187 -7.65 -18.65 -11.41
C ALA A 187 -8.55 -19.76 -11.97
N PHE A 188 -9.81 -19.38 -12.21
CA PHE A 188 -10.88 -20.24 -12.73
C PHE A 188 -11.12 -21.48 -11.86
N GLY A 189 -11.38 -21.24 -10.58
CA GLY A 189 -11.82 -22.25 -9.62
C GLY A 189 -13.33 -22.48 -9.64
N TYR A 190 -13.82 -23.15 -8.60
CA TYR A 190 -15.24 -23.36 -8.36
C TYR A 190 -15.64 -22.73 -7.04
N THR A 191 -16.80 -22.06 -7.02
CA THR A 191 -17.38 -21.66 -5.72
C THR A 191 -17.69 -22.93 -4.90
N ALA A 192 -17.70 -22.82 -3.57
CA ALA A 192 -18.06 -23.94 -2.69
C ALA A 192 -19.38 -24.63 -3.09
N ALA A 193 -20.38 -23.87 -3.55
CA ALA A 193 -21.65 -24.42 -4.03
C ALA A 193 -21.53 -25.20 -5.35
N GLN A 194 -20.74 -24.69 -6.30
CA GLN A 194 -20.44 -25.38 -7.56
C GLN A 194 -19.63 -26.66 -7.30
N ALA A 195 -18.66 -26.60 -6.40
CA ALA A 195 -17.83 -27.73 -6.00
C ALA A 195 -18.67 -28.84 -5.35
N ALA A 196 -19.57 -28.49 -4.43
CA ALA A 196 -20.49 -29.45 -3.80
C ALA A 196 -21.41 -30.12 -4.83
N THR A 197 -21.97 -29.34 -5.78
CA THR A 197 -22.82 -29.88 -6.85
C THR A 197 -22.07 -30.87 -7.73
N ARG A 198 -20.80 -30.58 -8.05
CA ARG A 198 -19.93 -31.47 -8.84
C ARG A 198 -19.53 -32.72 -8.06
N ALA A 199 -19.27 -32.61 -6.77
CA ALA A 199 -18.96 -33.78 -5.93
C ALA A 199 -20.15 -34.73 -5.80
N ALA A 200 -21.36 -34.20 -5.59
CA ALA A 200 -22.58 -35.00 -5.58
C ALA A 200 -22.80 -35.73 -6.92
N ALA A 201 -22.53 -35.06 -8.05
CA ALA A 201 -22.61 -35.67 -9.37
C ALA A 201 -21.56 -36.79 -9.58
N ALA A 202 -20.32 -36.58 -9.11
CA ALA A 202 -19.26 -37.59 -9.16
C ALA A 202 -19.63 -38.83 -8.32
N ARG A 203 -20.24 -38.65 -7.15
CA ARG A 203 -20.76 -39.77 -6.35
C ARG A 203 -21.88 -40.52 -7.07
N ALA A 204 -22.85 -39.79 -7.62
CA ALA A 204 -23.98 -40.38 -8.35
C ALA A 204 -23.52 -41.19 -9.58
N ASN A 205 -22.43 -40.78 -10.23
CA ASN A 205 -21.85 -41.49 -11.37
C ASN A 205 -20.94 -42.67 -10.97
N GLY A 206 -20.59 -42.80 -9.67
CA GLY A 206 -19.65 -43.80 -9.18
C GLY A 206 -18.18 -43.48 -9.45
N ASP A 207 -17.85 -42.22 -9.76
CA ASP A 207 -16.45 -41.76 -9.97
C ASP A 207 -15.67 -41.68 -8.65
N ILE A 208 -16.38 -41.48 -7.54
CA ILE A 208 -15.88 -41.52 -6.17
C ILE A 208 -16.69 -42.52 -5.34
N ALA A 209 -16.16 -42.92 -4.18
CA ALA A 209 -16.84 -43.84 -3.28
C ALA A 209 -18.17 -43.26 -2.76
N ASP A 210 -19.15 -44.13 -2.53
CA ASP A 210 -20.43 -43.77 -1.91
C ASP A 210 -20.27 -43.56 -0.40
N ASP A 211 -19.60 -42.47 -0.05
CA ASP A 211 -19.27 -42.08 1.32
C ASP A 211 -19.29 -40.56 1.46
N ASP A 212 -19.98 -40.06 2.49
CA ASP A 212 -20.20 -38.63 2.69
C ASP A 212 -18.88 -37.87 2.98
N ALA A 213 -17.91 -38.52 3.63
CA ALA A 213 -16.61 -37.89 3.89
C ALA A 213 -15.75 -37.81 2.63
N VAL A 214 -15.83 -38.80 1.75
CA VAL A 214 -15.20 -38.77 0.41
C VAL A 214 -15.83 -37.69 -0.46
N GLU A 215 -17.16 -37.55 -0.47
CA GLU A 215 -17.87 -36.49 -1.21
C GLU A 215 -17.43 -35.09 -0.71
N ALA A 216 -17.43 -34.88 0.60
CA ALA A 216 -17.00 -33.62 1.20
C ALA A 216 -15.53 -33.30 0.90
N GLY A 217 -14.64 -34.30 1.01
CA GLY A 217 -13.22 -34.14 0.68
C GLY A 217 -12.98 -33.82 -0.79
N TYR A 218 -13.78 -34.39 -1.70
CA TYR A 218 -13.70 -34.08 -3.13
C TYR A 218 -14.24 -32.68 -3.45
N ALA A 219 -15.32 -32.25 -2.79
CA ALA A 219 -15.83 -30.89 -2.90
C ALA A 219 -14.80 -29.86 -2.43
N SER A 220 -14.16 -30.07 -1.27
CA SER A 220 -13.07 -29.19 -0.81
C SER A 220 -11.91 -29.13 -1.80
N GLN A 221 -11.51 -30.24 -2.41
CA GLN A 221 -10.44 -30.23 -3.42
C GLN A 221 -10.80 -29.41 -4.66
N LEU A 222 -12.07 -29.44 -5.08
CA LEU A 222 -12.56 -28.65 -6.20
C LEU A 222 -12.65 -27.16 -5.85
N ALA A 223 -13.10 -26.82 -4.64
CA ALA A 223 -13.30 -25.44 -4.20
C ALA A 223 -11.97 -24.70 -3.93
N ASN A 224 -10.99 -25.38 -3.32
CA ASN A 224 -9.64 -24.82 -3.12
C ASN A 224 -8.76 -25.00 -4.38
N GLY A 225 -9.30 -25.62 -5.43
CA GLY A 225 -8.61 -25.92 -6.67
C GLY A 225 -8.80 -24.83 -7.70
N SER A 226 -7.81 -24.64 -8.58
CA SER A 226 -7.90 -23.69 -9.69
C SER A 226 -7.42 -24.33 -10.99
N ALA A 227 -8.10 -24.01 -12.09
CA ALA A 227 -7.72 -24.54 -13.39
C ALA A 227 -6.37 -23.97 -13.86
N VAL A 228 -6.05 -22.73 -13.51
CA VAL A 228 -4.73 -22.11 -13.75
C VAL A 228 -4.15 -21.68 -12.42
N GLN A 229 -2.91 -22.06 -12.15
CA GLN A 229 -2.19 -21.64 -10.94
C GLN A 229 -0.86 -21.01 -11.32
N VAL A 230 -0.61 -19.82 -10.79
CA VAL A 230 0.69 -19.16 -10.81
C VAL A 230 1.28 -19.31 -9.41
N THR A 231 2.48 -19.85 -9.32
CA THR A 231 3.15 -20.12 -8.05
C THR A 231 4.54 -19.53 -8.01
N GLY A 232 4.91 -19.03 -6.83
CA GLY A 232 6.24 -18.47 -6.59
C GLY A 232 6.58 -17.32 -7.53
N LEU A 233 5.60 -16.45 -7.83
CA LEU A 233 5.88 -15.20 -8.53
C LEU A 233 6.66 -14.29 -7.60
N LYS A 234 7.78 -13.79 -8.11
CA LYS A 234 8.69 -12.87 -7.41
C LYS A 234 8.95 -11.67 -8.28
N PHE A 235 9.12 -10.54 -7.62
CA PHE A 235 9.58 -9.31 -8.25
C PHE A 235 10.67 -8.72 -7.37
N TYR A 236 11.90 -8.72 -7.86
CA TYR A 236 13.09 -8.32 -7.09
C TYR A 236 14.01 -7.45 -7.91
N GLY A 237 14.90 -6.73 -7.23
CA GLY A 237 15.85 -5.80 -7.82
C GLY A 237 16.96 -6.47 -8.61
N THR A 238 17.81 -5.67 -9.25
CA THR A 238 18.94 -6.14 -10.06
C THR A 238 20.02 -6.88 -9.26
N GLY A 239 20.01 -6.76 -7.93
CA GLY A 239 20.89 -7.51 -7.03
C GLY A 239 20.45 -8.97 -6.79
N GLY A 240 19.30 -9.38 -7.32
CA GLY A 240 18.74 -10.72 -7.15
C GLY A 240 17.67 -10.81 -6.06
N VAL A 241 17.22 -12.03 -5.77
CA VAL A 241 16.21 -12.30 -4.73
C VAL A 241 16.72 -11.81 -3.37
N GLY A 242 15.87 -11.12 -2.61
CA GLY A 242 16.20 -10.42 -1.37
C GLY A 242 16.59 -8.96 -1.58
N THR A 243 16.56 -8.45 -2.82
CA THR A 243 16.74 -7.04 -3.12
C THR A 243 15.45 -6.46 -3.68
N ALA A 244 15.07 -5.26 -3.25
CA ALA A 244 13.87 -4.59 -3.74
C ALA A 244 14.13 -3.95 -5.11
N ALA A 245 13.15 -4.07 -6.01
CA ALA A 245 13.15 -3.34 -7.27
C ALA A 245 12.85 -1.87 -6.99
N THR A 246 13.65 -0.97 -7.56
CA THR A 246 13.49 0.48 -7.37
C THR A 246 12.66 1.08 -8.48
N ILE A 247 11.79 2.02 -8.13
CA ILE A 247 10.97 2.79 -9.05
C ILE A 247 11.20 4.26 -8.72
N GLU A 248 11.76 4.98 -9.69
CA GLU A 248 11.92 6.43 -9.64
C GLU A 248 10.90 7.08 -10.58
N GLN A 249 10.26 8.14 -10.11
CA GLN A 249 9.29 8.91 -10.89
C GLN A 249 9.49 10.41 -10.62
N THR A 250 9.51 11.19 -11.70
CA THR A 250 9.52 12.65 -11.64
C THR A 250 8.25 13.19 -12.30
N ILE A 251 7.49 13.99 -11.57
CA ILE A 251 6.29 14.67 -12.06
C ILE A 251 6.55 16.17 -12.05
N TRP A 252 6.18 16.86 -13.12
CA TRP A 252 6.20 18.33 -13.14
C TRP A 252 5.09 18.88 -14.03
N ALA A 253 4.73 20.14 -13.80
CA ALA A 253 3.82 20.87 -14.67
C ALA A 253 4.60 21.82 -15.59
N LYS A 254 4.20 21.88 -16.86
CA LYS A 254 4.61 22.93 -17.79
C LYS A 254 3.40 23.81 -18.11
N GLY A 255 3.54 25.11 -17.90
CA GLY A 255 2.52 26.09 -18.27
C GLY A 255 2.31 26.20 -19.78
N GLY A 256 1.16 26.73 -20.19
CA GLY A 256 0.79 26.94 -21.60
C GLY A 256 -0.36 26.04 -22.06
N SER A 257 -0.80 26.22 -23.30
CA SER A 257 -1.86 25.38 -23.90
C SER A 257 -1.35 24.01 -24.34
N ALA A 258 -2.26 23.06 -24.55
CA ALA A 258 -1.91 21.75 -25.12
C ALA A 258 -1.14 21.88 -26.45
N ALA A 259 -1.52 22.84 -27.30
CA ALA A 259 -0.83 23.12 -28.57
C ALA A 259 0.61 23.64 -28.40
N GLN A 260 0.92 24.26 -27.25
CA GLN A 260 2.23 24.85 -26.92
C GLN A 260 3.11 23.91 -26.08
N GLY A 261 2.66 22.69 -25.79
CA GLY A 261 3.40 21.77 -24.92
C GLY A 261 2.98 21.80 -23.45
N GLY A 262 1.96 22.57 -23.06
CA GLY A 262 1.50 22.64 -21.68
C GLY A 262 0.81 21.35 -21.19
N GLY A 263 1.00 21.01 -19.93
CA GLY A 263 0.43 19.81 -19.31
C GLY A 263 1.22 19.34 -18.09
N VAL A 264 0.73 18.26 -17.49
CA VAL A 264 1.45 17.52 -16.43
C VAL A 264 2.25 16.43 -17.10
N TYR A 265 3.54 16.42 -16.82
CA TYR A 265 4.48 15.43 -17.31
C TYR A 265 4.79 14.46 -16.18
N ILE A 266 4.78 13.17 -16.51
CA ILE A 266 5.20 12.08 -15.64
C ILE A 266 6.32 11.38 -16.38
N GLN A 267 7.54 11.61 -15.93
CA GLN A 267 8.69 10.84 -16.39
C GLN A 267 8.88 9.67 -15.44
N MET A 268 8.86 8.48 -16.00
CA MET A 268 9.23 7.29 -15.27
C MET A 268 10.72 7.05 -15.49
N GLY A 269 11.44 6.85 -14.40
CA GLY A 269 12.83 6.42 -14.41
C GLY A 269 12.93 4.94 -14.75
N GLN A 270 14.00 4.31 -14.27
CA GLN A 270 14.21 2.88 -14.43
C GLN A 270 13.37 2.11 -13.40
N ILE A 271 12.56 1.14 -13.83
CA ILE A 271 12.02 0.10 -12.93
C ILE A 271 13.03 -1.04 -12.86
N ALA A 272 14.10 -0.86 -12.09
CA ALA A 272 15.22 -1.79 -12.10
C ALA A 272 14.85 -3.08 -11.34
N GLY A 273 14.32 -4.07 -12.05
CA GLY A 273 13.92 -5.35 -11.44
C GLY A 273 13.76 -6.49 -12.43
N THR A 274 13.57 -7.68 -11.86
CA THR A 274 13.27 -8.93 -12.53
C THR A 274 11.96 -9.48 -12.01
N LEU A 275 11.05 -9.77 -12.92
CA LEU A 275 9.86 -10.59 -12.68
C LEU A 275 10.23 -12.06 -12.93
N ASP A 276 10.00 -12.92 -11.95
CA ASP A 276 10.36 -14.34 -12.00
C ASP A 276 9.16 -15.16 -11.51
N ILE A 277 8.61 -16.02 -12.36
CA ILE A 277 7.49 -16.89 -12.05
C ILE A 277 8.01 -18.32 -12.02
N ALA A 278 8.11 -18.91 -10.83
CA ALA A 278 8.68 -20.23 -10.64
C ALA A 278 7.90 -21.34 -11.36
N GLY A 279 6.57 -21.23 -11.38
CA GLY A 279 5.74 -22.22 -12.06
C GLY A 279 4.36 -21.69 -12.44
N ILE A 280 3.96 -22.00 -13.67
CA ILE A 280 2.59 -21.87 -14.15
C ILE A 280 2.07 -23.28 -14.40
N SER A 281 0.90 -23.61 -13.89
CA SER A 281 0.22 -24.87 -14.18
C SER A 281 -1.18 -24.65 -14.69
N MET A 282 -1.63 -25.56 -15.56
CA MET A 282 -2.98 -25.57 -16.12
C MET A 282 -3.53 -27.00 -16.04
N GLY A 283 -4.68 -27.17 -15.40
CA GLY A 283 -5.28 -28.49 -15.14
C GLY A 283 -4.36 -29.41 -14.32
N GLY A 284 -3.54 -28.84 -13.43
CA GLY A 284 -2.58 -29.57 -12.61
C GLY A 284 -1.26 -29.94 -13.31
N ALA A 285 -1.12 -29.69 -14.62
CA ALA A 285 0.13 -29.90 -15.35
C ALA A 285 0.92 -28.60 -15.46
N SER A 286 2.21 -28.63 -15.15
CA SER A 286 3.08 -27.46 -15.38
C SER A 286 3.20 -27.16 -16.87
N ILE A 287 3.09 -25.89 -17.24
CA ILE A 287 3.36 -25.38 -18.58
C ILE A 287 4.68 -24.59 -18.65
N GLY A 288 5.46 -24.59 -17.56
CA GLY A 288 6.76 -23.95 -17.46
C GLY A 288 6.80 -22.76 -16.50
N SER A 289 7.86 -21.96 -16.66
CA SER A 289 8.16 -20.76 -15.89
C SER A 289 8.34 -19.57 -16.82
N VAL A 290 8.24 -18.36 -16.28
CA VAL A 290 8.47 -17.12 -17.03
C VAL A 290 9.42 -16.25 -16.25
N LYS A 291 10.45 -15.73 -16.91
CA LYS A 291 11.37 -14.77 -16.32
C LYS A 291 11.55 -13.60 -17.27
N VAL A 292 11.32 -12.41 -16.75
CA VAL A 292 11.51 -11.13 -17.45
C VAL A 292 12.46 -10.30 -16.61
N SER A 293 13.70 -10.18 -17.07
CA SER A 293 14.73 -9.35 -16.44
C SER A 293 14.90 -8.02 -17.18
N ASP A 294 15.54 -7.06 -16.51
CA ASP A 294 15.95 -5.78 -17.07
C ASP A 294 14.80 -4.94 -17.64
N ILE A 295 13.68 -4.90 -16.91
CA ILE A 295 12.57 -4.00 -17.25
C ILE A 295 13.09 -2.57 -17.20
N ASN A 296 13.29 -1.93 -18.36
CA ASN A 296 13.81 -0.58 -18.42
C ASN A 296 12.76 0.36 -18.99
N LEU A 297 12.21 1.22 -18.13
CA LEU A 297 11.25 2.26 -18.52
C LEU A 297 11.90 3.63 -18.66
N ASN A 298 13.23 3.72 -18.57
CA ASN A 298 13.98 4.93 -18.79
C ASN A 298 13.72 5.45 -20.22
N GLY A 299 13.25 6.69 -20.31
CA GLY A 299 12.84 7.33 -21.57
C GLY A 299 11.32 7.38 -21.79
N MET A 300 10.52 6.79 -20.91
CA MET A 300 9.08 7.00 -20.93
C MET A 300 8.71 8.33 -20.26
N THR A 301 8.14 9.24 -21.04
CA THR A 301 7.47 10.42 -20.51
C THR A 301 6.02 10.42 -20.95
N GLN A 302 5.12 10.33 -19.98
CA GLN A 302 3.70 10.55 -20.20
C GLN A 302 3.38 12.03 -20.05
N ARG A 303 2.50 12.56 -20.91
CA ARG A 303 1.98 13.92 -20.81
C ARG A 303 0.46 13.88 -20.72
N ILE A 304 -0.08 14.48 -19.66
CA ILE A 304 -1.51 14.62 -19.41
C ILE A 304 -1.90 16.07 -19.64
N TYR A 305 -2.92 16.31 -20.47
CA TYR A 305 -3.43 17.64 -20.75
C TYR A 305 -4.95 17.60 -20.97
N GLY A 306 -5.62 18.69 -20.62
CA GLY A 306 -7.06 18.85 -20.87
C GLY A 306 -7.37 19.08 -22.36
N HIS A 307 -8.61 18.79 -22.74
CA HIS A 307 -9.17 19.16 -24.04
C HIS A 307 -9.60 20.64 -24.06
#